data_AF-A0A3B8UHC8-F1
#
_entry.id   AF-A0A3B8UHC8-F1
#
_cell.length_a   1.000
_cell.length_b   1.000
_cell.length_c   1.000
_cell.angle_alpha   90.00
_cell.angle_beta   90.00
_cell.angle_gamma   90.00
#
_symmetry.space_group_name_H-M   'P 1'
#
loop_
_entity.id
_entity.type
_entity.pdbx_description
1 polymer ?
#
loop_
_entity_poly.entity_id
_entity_poly.type
_entity_poly.pdbx_seq_one_letter_code
_entity_poly.pdbx_strand_id
1 'polypeptide(L)' 'MFNFRIITTADGNQIIDRKLKTPYESLDIFQFMEYLEAEESMEHMDIMENKARQMAERKRKLARNPLYKLACVLGLF' A
#
# COMPACT_ATOMS: atom_id res chain seq x y z
N MET A 1 -2.02 -7.73 18.95
CA MET A 1 -3.07 -8.25 18.07
C MET A 1 -2.84 -7.66 16.69
N PHE A 2 -3.05 -8.42 15.63
CA PHE A 2 -2.97 -7.91 14.26
C PHE A 2 -4.21 -7.06 13.92
N ASN A 3 -4.01 -5.97 13.18
CA ASN A 3 -5.08 -5.05 12.76
C ASN A 3 -5.73 -5.43 11.42
N PHE A 4 -5.66 -6.71 11.07
CA PHE A 4 -6.26 -7.29 9.88
C PHE A 4 -6.59 -8.75 10.16
N ARG A 5 -7.30 -9.38 9.22
CA ARG A 5 -7.56 -10.82 9.22
C ARG A 5 -7.29 -11.42 7.84
N ILE A 6 -6.58 -12.53 7.82
CA ILE A 6 -6.44 -13.39 6.63
C ILE A 6 -7.63 -14.34 6.62
N ILE A 7 -8.39 -14.32 5.51
CA ILE A 7 -9.58 -15.15 5.28
C ILE A 7 -9.29 -16.06 4.11
N THR A 8 -9.24 -17.36 4.37
CA THR A 8 -9.16 -18.38 3.31
C THR A 8 -10.56 -18.63 2.75
N THR A 9 -10.73 -18.39 1.45
CA THR A 9 -11.98 -18.66 0.74
C THR A 9 -12.08 -20.14 0.34
N ALA A 10 -13.29 -20.58 -0.03
CA ALA A 10 -13.56 -21.99 -0.34
C ALA A 10 -12.77 -22.54 -1.54
N ASP A 11 -12.29 -21.66 -2.42
CA ASP A 11 -11.41 -21.96 -3.56
C ASP A 11 -9.92 -21.99 -3.20
N GLY A 12 -9.57 -21.76 -1.92
CA GLY A 12 -8.20 -21.77 -1.43
C GLY A 12 -7.45 -20.44 -1.58
N ASN A 13 -8.10 -19.40 -2.12
CA ASN A 13 -7.50 -18.05 -2.13
C ASN A 13 -7.49 -17.44 -0.73
N GLN A 14 -6.57 -16.51 -0.50
CA GLN A 14 -6.50 -15.77 0.76
C GLN A 14 -6.77 -14.30 0.53
N ILE A 15 -7.66 -13.74 1.35
CA ILE A 15 -8.03 -12.34 1.33
C ILE A 15 -7.59 -11.70 2.65
N ILE A 16 -6.85 -10.60 2.57
CA ILE A 16 -6.48 -9.79 3.73
C ILE A 16 -7.55 -8.71 3.94
N ASP A 17 -8.37 -8.86 4.99
CA ASP A 17 -9.33 -7.83 5.40
C ASP A 17 -8.75 -6.95 6.51
N ARG A 18 -8.38 -5.71 6.14
CA ARG A 18 -7.84 -4.69 7.06
C ARG A 18 -8.88 -4.03 7.98
N LYS A 19 -10.17 -4.37 7.87
CA LYS A 19 -11.22 -3.84 8.76
C LYS A 19 -11.43 -4.70 10.00
N LEU A 20 -10.95 -5.95 9.96
CA LEU A 20 -11.06 -6.89 11.05
C LEU A 20 -9.78 -6.91 11.87
N LYS A 21 -9.86 -7.48 13.08
CA LYS A 21 -8.69 -7.68 13.94
C LYS A 21 -8.55 -9.15 14.30
N THR A 22 -7.32 -9.57 14.53
CA THR A 22 -7.01 -10.95 14.91
C THR A 22 -6.17 -10.97 16.19
N PRO A 23 -6.74 -11.50 17.30
CA PRO A 23 -5.99 -11.75 18.53
C PRO A 23 -4.80 -12.68 18.28
N TYR A 24 -3.69 -12.47 18.99
CA TYR A 24 -2.52 -13.35 18.86
C TYR A 24 -2.79 -14.76 19.41
N GLU A 25 -3.54 -14.83 20.50
CA GLU A 25 -3.94 -16.08 21.16
C GLU A 25 -4.89 -16.95 20.32
N SER A 26 -5.49 -16.41 19.25
CA SER A 26 -6.33 -17.19 18.33
C SER A 26 -5.55 -17.85 17.19
N LEU A 27 -4.24 -17.65 17.12
CA LEU A 27 -3.38 -18.14 16.04
C LEU A 27 -2.48 -19.27 16.53
N ASP A 28 -2.27 -20.27 15.68
CA ASP A 28 -1.15 -21.19 15.83
C ASP A 28 0.17 -20.52 15.38
N ILE A 29 1.30 -21.18 15.64
CA ILE A 29 2.64 -20.63 15.35
C ILE A 29 2.84 -20.38 13.85
N PHE A 30 2.33 -21.26 12.98
CA PHE A 30 2.48 -21.12 11.53
C PHE A 30 1.61 -19.97 11.00
N GLN A 31 0.36 -19.87 11.47
CA GLN A 31 -0.50 -18.75 11.18
C GLN A 31 0.08 -17.44 11.70
N PHE A 32 0.68 -17.43 12.88
CA PHE A 32 1.31 -16.23 13.42
C PHE A 32 2.45 -15.73 12.52
N MET A 33 3.29 -16.64 12.01
CA MET A 33 4.37 -16.29 11.07
C MET A 33 3.81 -15.73 9.75
N GLU A 34 2.75 -16.34 9.21
CA GLU A 34 2.06 -15.85 8.01
C GLU A 34 1.50 -14.43 8.22
N TYR A 35 0.92 -14.17 9.38
CA TYR A 35 0.44 -12.83 9.74
C TYR A 35 1.60 -11.83 9.89
N LEU A 36 2.75 -12.21 10.45
CA LEU A 36 3.91 -11.32 10.52
C LEU A 36 4.41 -10.91 9.13
N GLU A 37 4.56 -11.87 8.22
CA GLU A 37 4.99 -11.60 6.84
C GLU A 37 3.96 -10.74 6.08
N ALA A 38 2.67 -10.99 6.30
CA ALA A 38 1.60 -10.17 5.76
C ALA A 38 1.66 -8.73 6.29
N GLU A 39 1.95 -8.53 7.58
CA GLU A 39 2.08 -7.20 8.18
C GLU A 39 3.25 -6.42 7.57
N GLU A 40 4.43 -7.03 7.48
CA GLU A 40 5.63 -6.42 6.88
C GLU A 40 5.39 -6.03 5.41
N SER A 41 4.85 -6.96 4.61
CA SER A 41 4.57 -6.70 3.19
C SER A 41 3.56 -5.56 2.99
N MET A 42 2.54 -5.46 3.85
CA MET A 42 1.57 -4.36 3.80
C MET A 42 2.20 -3.02 4.14
N GLU A 43 3.05 -2.93 5.16
CA GLU A 43 3.76 -1.70 5.49
C GLU A 43 4.63 -1.23 4.32
N HIS A 44 5.35 -2.15 3.68
CA HIS A 44 6.13 -1.84 2.48
C HIS A 44 5.25 -1.32 1.34
N MET A 45 4.11 -1.95 1.08
CA MET A 45 3.16 -1.51 0.05
C MET A 45 2.61 -0.11 0.35
N ASP A 46 2.21 0.16 1.60
CA ASP A 46 1.67 1.45 2.01
C ASP A 46 2.73 2.57 1.86
N ILE A 47 4.00 2.30 2.18
CA ILE A 47 5.12 3.21 1.93
C ILE A 47 5.27 3.52 0.44
N MET A 48 5.22 2.49 -0.40
CA MET A 48 5.37 2.64 -1.86
C MET A 48 4.20 3.41 -2.47
N GLU A 49 2.97 3.11 -2.05
CA GLU A 49 1.78 3.84 -2.49
C GLU A 49 1.85 5.32 -2.09
N ASN A 50 2.24 5.61 -0.85
CA ASN A 50 2.41 6.99 -0.38
C ASN A 50 3.47 7.75 -1.18
N LYS A 51 4.60 7.12 -1.50
CA LYS A 51 5.62 7.72 -2.38
C LYS A 51 5.06 7.99 -3.77
N ALA A 52 4.33 7.04 -4.35
CA ALA A 52 3.72 7.19 -5.67
C ALA A 52 2.70 8.34 -5.69
N ARG A 53 1.83 8.45 -4.67
CA ARG A 53 0.88 9.56 -4.49
C ARG A 53 1.60 10.91 -4.40
N GLN A 54 2.63 11.02 -3.59
CA GLN A 54 3.43 12.25 -3.47
C GLN A 54 4.09 12.65 -4.80
N MET A 55 4.64 11.69 -5.54
CA MET A 55 5.22 11.95 -6.87
C MET A 55 4.16 12.44 -7.86
N ALA A 56 2.98 11.81 -7.87
CA ALA A 56 1.86 12.22 -8.72
C ALA A 56 1.38 13.64 -8.38
N GLU A 57 1.26 13.98 -7.10
CA GLU A 57 0.90 15.33 -6.67
C GLU A 57 1.97 16.37 -7.03
N ARG A 58 3.25 16.05 -6.86
CA ARG A 58 4.36 16.94 -7.27
C ARG A 58 4.31 17.20 -8.77
N LYS A 59 4.14 16.16 -9.60
CA LYS A 59 3.96 16.31 -11.05
C LYS A 59 2.74 17.16 -11.38
N ARG A 60 1.60 16.95 -10.70
CA ARG A 60 0.38 17.75 -10.89
C ARG A 60 0.60 19.23 -10.54
N LYS A 61 1.32 19.53 -9.45
CA LYS A 61 1.66 20.90 -9.05
C LYS A 61 2.60 21.56 -10.07
N LEU A 62 3.63 20.84 -10.53
CA LEU A 62 4.52 21.31 -11.61
C LEU A 62 3.75 21.58 -12.89
N ALA A 63 2.88 20.65 -13.33
CA ALA A 63 2.05 20.81 -14.51
C ALA A 63 1.07 22.01 -14.42
N ARG A 64 0.73 22.49 -13.21
CA ARG A 64 -0.07 23.72 -13.03
C ARG A 64 0.76 25.00 -13.11
N ASN A 65 2.09 24.93 -13.00
CA ASN A 65 2.96 26.09 -13.09
C ASN A 65 3.04 26.56 -14.56
N PRO A 66 2.64 27.82 -14.87
CA PRO A 66 2.66 28.33 -16.24
C PRO A 66 4.05 28.34 -16.86
N LEU A 67 5.12 28.55 -16.06
CA LEU A 67 6.50 28.50 -16.55
C LEU A 67 6.89 27.07 -16.96
N TYR A 68 6.49 26.08 -16.16
CA TYR A 68 6.74 24.67 -16.48
C TYR A 68 5.97 24.26 -17.75
N LYS A 69 4.71 24.67 -17.91
CA LYS A 69 3.96 24.46 -19.15
C LYS A 69 4.65 25.09 -20.35
N LEU A 70 5.12 26.33 -20.23
CA LEU A 70 5.82 27.04 -21.29
C LEU A 70 7.12 26.32 -21.66
N ALA A 71 7.89 25.90 -20.66
CA ALA A 71 9.12 25.15 -20.86
C ALA A 71 8.88 23.80 -21.56
N CYS A 72 7.78 23.09 -21.24
CA CYS A 72 7.38 21.87 -21.97
C CYS A 72 7.00 22.16 -23.43
N VAL A 73 6.25 23.22 -23.72
CA VAL A 73 5.89 23.60 -25.12
C VAL A 73 7.14 23.99 -25.93
N LEU A 74 8.12 24.61 -25.27
CA LEU A 74 9.38 25.02 -25.89
C LEU A 74 10.43 23.90 -25.95
N GLY A 75 10.13 22.69 -25.47
CA GLY A 75 11.05 21.54 -25.51
C GLY A 75 12.29 21.68 -24.62
N LEU A 76 12.21 22.50 -23.57
CA LEU A 76 13.31 22.75 -22.63
C LEU A 76 13.39 21.70 -21.49
N PHE A 77 12.51 20.70 -21.51
CA PHE A 77 12.46 19.54 -20.62
C PHE A 77 12.00 18.29 -21.37
#